data_AF-A0A1F9EQ31-F1
#
_entry.id   AF-A0A1F9EQ31-F1
#
_cell.length_a   1.000
_cell.length_b   1.000
_cell.length_c   1.000
_cell.angle_alpha   90.00
_cell.angle_beta   90.00
_cell.angle_gamma   90.00
#
_symmetry.space_group_name_H-M   'P 1'
#
loop_
_entity.id
_entity.type
_entity.pdbx_description
1 polymer ?
#
loop_
_entity_poly.entity_id
_entity_poly.type
_entity_poly.pdbx_seq_one_letter_code
_entity_poly.pdbx_strand_id
1 'polypeptide(L)'
;MKKTFPIHGIFGIVLLLLSQLLLFKKVDPFYSWFYCFAWWSYILIIDAVIYRLKGNSLLLNRTGEFFLMIPWSIFLWLIFEAANLSLENWYYINLPKSTVERWVGYAVAYATVLPGMFETTELLETAGLFKNLKIKKMIISGGGHFVLILLGTFCLVVSMLIPEYFFPLIWVGFIFLLEPFIYRFGGKSLLKDLEEGNLKKIFFLLLAGLICGILWEFWNFWALSKWVYTVPFFEEGKGFEMPVPGFLGFPPFAIEVYVMYNFISLFRFGRGWEESTYGLHPDKKTRPLAIVLTAILIGSFYILIFKAIDIKTVDSYFPRLQDAYWIELQHRMELPKVGMNTIEDLLFKTVEKKDKEELALRLLIPKEILVQWVEKAQLVQLKGLGIKNLQLLERVGIHSISALATEDPEELYIKIGQSAQKETPSRKAKIRIWVREAKKQVRREG
;
A
#
# COMPACT_ATOMS: atom_id res chain seq x y z
N MET A 1 23.61 -17.64 26.94
CA MET A 1 24.52 -17.48 25.78
C MET A 1 23.77 -16.72 24.70
N LYS A 2 24.31 -15.60 24.16
CA LYS A 2 23.65 -14.89 23.06
C LYS A 2 23.65 -15.81 21.83
N LYS A 3 22.48 -16.15 21.28
CA LYS A 3 22.40 -16.97 20.07
C LYS A 3 23.07 -16.24 18.90
N THR A 4 23.64 -16.99 17.96
CA THR A 4 24.19 -16.43 16.72
C THR A 4 23.09 -15.75 15.92
N PHE A 5 23.40 -14.63 15.28
CA PHE A 5 22.43 -13.94 14.43
C PHE A 5 22.13 -14.80 13.19
N PRO A 6 20.85 -15.15 12.94
CA PRO A 6 20.50 -16.01 11.81
C PRO A 6 20.90 -15.47 10.44
N ILE A 7 21.19 -16.38 9.50
CA ILE A 7 21.65 -16.04 8.15
C ILE A 7 20.60 -15.28 7.33
N HIS A 8 19.31 -15.55 7.53
CA HIS A 8 18.23 -14.85 6.83
C HIS A 8 18.17 -13.37 7.20
N GLY A 9 18.54 -13.01 8.43
CA GLY A 9 18.68 -11.61 8.83
C GLY A 9 19.80 -10.90 8.08
N ILE A 10 20.95 -11.57 7.88
CA ILE A 10 22.06 -11.02 7.08
C ILE A 10 21.62 -10.82 5.64
N PHE A 11 20.92 -11.82 5.07
CA PHE A 11 20.34 -11.70 3.73
C PHE A 11 19.38 -10.52 3.63
N GLY A 12 18.50 -10.32 4.62
CA GLY A 12 17.62 -9.16 4.70
C GLY A 12 18.37 -7.83 4.70
N ILE A 13 19.46 -7.71 5.47
CA ILE A 13 20.29 -6.49 5.48
C ILE A 13 20.90 -6.22 4.10
N VAL A 14 21.50 -7.24 3.49
CA VAL A 14 22.13 -7.13 2.16
C VAL A 14 21.08 -6.77 1.11
N LEU A 15 19.93 -7.41 1.14
CA LEU A 15 18.83 -7.16 0.21
C LEU A 15 18.31 -5.74 0.34
N LEU A 16 18.11 -5.22 1.56
CA LEU A 16 17.66 -3.84 1.77
C LEU A 16 18.65 -2.82 1.22
N LEU A 17 19.94 -2.98 1.54
CA LEU A 17 21.00 -2.07 1.09
C LEU A 17 21.16 -2.10 -0.43
N LEU A 18 21.15 -3.30 -1.03
CA LEU A 18 21.21 -3.46 -2.47
C LEU A 18 19.97 -2.85 -3.16
N SER A 19 18.78 -3.10 -2.62
CA SER A 19 17.53 -2.55 -3.16
C SER A 19 17.52 -1.03 -3.10
N GLN A 20 18.06 -0.44 -2.03
CA GLN A 20 18.18 1.02 -1.90
C GLN A 20 19.18 1.60 -2.91
N LEU A 21 20.32 0.95 -3.13
CA LEU A 21 21.28 1.36 -4.15
C LEU A 21 20.67 1.30 -5.56
N LEU A 22 19.96 0.21 -5.87
CA LEU A 22 19.34 -0.01 -7.17
C LEU A 22 18.11 0.88 -7.41
N LEU A 23 17.37 1.21 -6.35
CA LEU A 23 16.33 2.25 -6.36
C LEU A 23 16.90 3.60 -6.84
N PHE A 24 18.00 4.06 -6.24
CA PHE A 24 18.61 5.34 -6.63
C PHE A 24 19.19 5.34 -8.05
N LYS A 25 19.64 4.17 -8.51
CA LYS A 25 20.05 3.95 -9.91
C LYS A 25 18.88 3.72 -10.87
N LYS A 26 17.64 3.74 -10.38
CA LYS A 26 16.41 3.46 -11.14
C LYS A 26 16.45 2.13 -11.92
N VAL A 27 17.03 1.09 -11.31
CA VAL A 27 17.16 -0.23 -11.93
C VAL A 27 15.96 -1.11 -11.56
N ASP A 28 15.24 -1.59 -12.56
CA ASP A 28 14.16 -2.54 -12.37
C ASP A 28 14.67 -3.97 -12.10
N PRO A 29 13.93 -4.77 -11.30
CA PRO A 29 12.63 -4.48 -10.69
C PRO A 29 12.69 -3.68 -9.38
N PHE A 30 13.88 -3.34 -8.87
CA PHE A 30 14.05 -2.69 -7.57
C PHE A 30 13.49 -1.26 -7.53
N TYR A 31 13.50 -0.54 -8.65
CA TYR A 31 12.91 0.79 -8.74
C TYR A 31 11.37 0.73 -8.73
N SER A 32 10.78 -0.11 -9.57
CA SER A 32 9.34 -0.35 -9.63
C SER A 32 8.78 -0.89 -8.31
N TRP A 33 9.38 -1.96 -7.80
CA TRP A 33 8.87 -2.74 -6.67
C TRP A 33 9.67 -2.56 -5.38
N PHE A 34 10.32 -1.41 -5.19
CA PHE A 34 11.15 -1.11 -4.01
C PHE A 34 10.46 -1.45 -2.69
N TYR A 35 9.18 -1.08 -2.59
CA TYR A 35 8.32 -1.37 -1.45
C TYR A 35 8.37 -2.84 -1.01
N CYS A 36 8.23 -3.76 -1.98
CA CYS A 36 8.23 -5.20 -1.72
C CYS A 36 9.58 -5.64 -1.17
N PHE A 37 10.68 -5.23 -1.82
CA PHE A 37 12.02 -5.60 -1.37
C PHE A 37 12.34 -5.06 0.02
N ALA A 38 11.94 -3.83 0.32
CA ALA A 38 12.18 -3.21 1.61
C ALA A 38 11.44 -3.93 2.74
N TRP A 39 10.15 -4.23 2.56
CA TRP A 39 9.34 -4.93 3.57
C TRP A 39 9.79 -6.35 3.85
N TRP A 40 10.04 -7.15 2.80
CA TRP A 40 10.53 -8.51 2.99
C TRP A 40 11.91 -8.52 3.65
N SER A 41 12.78 -7.58 3.30
CA SER A 41 14.05 -7.40 4.00
C SER A 41 13.85 -7.08 5.48
N TYR A 42 12.94 -6.16 5.80
CA TYR A 42 12.61 -5.81 7.18
C TYR A 42 12.09 -7.01 7.98
N ILE A 43 11.13 -7.76 7.45
CA ILE A 43 10.57 -8.96 8.11
C ILE A 43 11.70 -9.95 8.46
N LEU A 44 12.61 -10.22 7.53
CA LEU A 44 13.74 -11.12 7.76
C LEU A 44 14.71 -10.60 8.83
N ILE A 45 14.99 -9.30 8.82
CA ILE A 45 15.86 -8.65 9.81
C ILE A 45 15.24 -8.74 11.20
N ILE A 46 13.96 -8.37 11.34
CA ILE A 46 13.29 -8.32 12.63
C ILE A 46 13.12 -9.72 13.23
N ASP A 47 12.74 -10.71 12.42
CA ASP A 47 12.67 -12.11 12.89
C ASP A 47 14.04 -12.58 13.43
N ALA A 48 15.12 -12.29 12.71
CA ALA A 48 16.48 -12.66 13.12
C ALA A 48 16.91 -11.96 14.41
N VAL A 49 16.50 -10.69 14.60
CA VAL A 49 16.71 -9.96 15.86
C VAL A 49 15.95 -10.61 17.00
N ILE A 50 14.67 -10.93 16.82
CA ILE A 50 13.83 -11.59 17.84
C ILE A 50 14.45 -12.94 18.22
N TYR A 51 14.83 -13.76 17.24
CA TYR A 51 15.49 -15.03 17.49
C TYR A 51 16.77 -14.87 18.32
N ARG A 52 17.58 -13.85 18.01
CA ARG A 52 18.80 -13.57 18.77
C ARG A 52 18.51 -13.15 20.21
N LEU A 53 17.42 -12.43 20.45
CA LEU A 53 17.05 -11.89 21.76
C LEU A 53 16.43 -12.95 22.68
N LYS A 54 15.47 -13.75 22.20
CA LYS A 54 14.75 -14.74 23.03
C LYS A 54 14.87 -16.19 22.59
N GLY A 55 15.38 -16.45 21.39
CA GLY A 55 15.63 -17.81 20.91
C GLY A 55 14.44 -18.54 20.31
N ASN A 56 13.31 -17.86 20.17
CA ASN A 56 12.14 -18.29 19.41
C ASN A 56 11.78 -17.17 18.42
N SER A 57 11.52 -17.49 17.16
CA SER A 57 11.02 -16.52 16.16
C SER A 57 10.01 -17.16 15.22
N LEU A 58 9.27 -16.33 14.47
CA LEU A 58 8.15 -16.81 13.66
C LEU A 58 8.67 -17.60 12.46
N LEU A 59 9.72 -17.12 11.79
CA LEU A 59 10.32 -17.75 10.62
C LEU A 59 11.08 -19.04 10.96
N LEU A 60 11.78 -19.11 12.10
CA LEU A 60 12.63 -20.26 12.45
C LEU A 60 11.93 -21.34 13.28
N ASN A 61 11.11 -20.94 14.26
CA ASN A 61 10.50 -21.89 15.20
C ASN A 61 9.03 -22.17 14.86
N ARG A 62 8.35 -21.22 14.22
CA ARG A 62 6.92 -21.28 13.90
C ARG A 62 6.68 -21.17 12.39
N THR A 63 7.60 -21.72 11.60
CA THR A 63 7.67 -21.58 10.15
C THR A 63 6.36 -21.94 9.44
N GLY A 64 5.65 -22.97 9.91
CA GLY A 64 4.35 -23.34 9.36
C GLY A 64 3.29 -22.23 9.53
N GLU A 65 3.29 -21.56 10.68
CA GLU A 65 2.38 -20.42 10.94
C GLU A 65 2.78 -19.20 10.12
N PHE A 66 4.07 -18.96 9.91
CA PHE A 66 4.56 -17.91 9.01
C PHE A 66 4.01 -18.08 7.58
N PHE A 67 4.19 -19.26 6.97
CA PHE A 67 3.74 -19.50 5.60
C PHE A 67 2.22 -19.54 5.49
N LEU A 68 1.51 -19.98 6.52
CA LEU A 68 0.06 -19.96 6.54
C LEU A 68 -0.50 -18.54 6.73
N MET A 69 0.24 -17.66 7.40
CA MET A 69 -0.12 -16.25 7.55
C MET A 69 -0.07 -15.47 6.24
N ILE A 70 0.83 -15.83 5.30
CA ILE A 70 0.97 -15.15 4.01
C ILE A 70 -0.35 -15.04 3.21
N PRO A 71 -1.08 -16.14 2.93
CA PRO A 71 -2.37 -16.03 2.26
C PRO A 71 -3.36 -15.26 3.13
N TRP A 72 -3.43 -15.47 4.45
CA TRP A 72 -4.33 -14.66 5.28
C TRP A 72 -4.00 -13.17 5.25
N SER A 73 -2.73 -12.79 5.12
CA SER A 73 -2.30 -11.40 5.00
C SER A 73 -2.84 -10.75 3.73
N ILE A 74 -2.72 -11.45 2.60
CA ILE A 74 -3.27 -10.98 1.33
C ILE A 74 -4.80 -10.89 1.45
N PHE A 75 -5.47 -11.94 1.94
CA PHE A 75 -6.91 -11.97 2.08
C PHE A 75 -7.45 -10.83 2.96
N LEU A 76 -6.84 -10.61 4.12
CA LEU A 76 -7.27 -9.55 5.03
C LEU A 76 -7.05 -8.17 4.43
N TRP A 77 -5.90 -7.91 3.79
CA TRP A 77 -5.69 -6.64 3.09
C TRP A 77 -6.71 -6.42 1.98
N LEU A 78 -7.06 -7.48 1.24
CA LEU A 78 -8.04 -7.40 0.17
C LEU A 78 -9.46 -7.06 0.65
N ILE A 79 -9.80 -7.27 1.93
CA ILE A 79 -11.05 -6.75 2.52
C ILE A 79 -11.04 -5.22 2.53
N PHE A 80 -9.91 -4.61 2.89
CA PHE A 80 -9.74 -3.16 2.88
C PHE A 80 -9.68 -2.61 1.46
N GLU A 81 -9.06 -3.31 0.50
CA GLU A 81 -9.15 -2.96 -0.92
C GLU A 81 -10.59 -3.03 -1.45
N ALA A 82 -11.35 -4.05 -1.06
CA ALA A 82 -12.76 -4.17 -1.41
C ALA A 82 -13.57 -2.99 -0.85
N ALA A 83 -13.33 -2.61 0.41
CA ALA A 83 -13.95 -1.43 1.01
C ALA A 83 -13.50 -0.15 0.29
N ASN A 84 -12.24 -0.06 -0.14
CA ASN A 84 -11.69 1.08 -0.86
C ASN A 84 -12.34 1.32 -2.23
N LEU A 85 -12.99 0.30 -2.82
CA LEU A 85 -13.82 0.49 -4.01
C LEU A 85 -14.98 1.48 -3.76
N SER A 86 -15.46 1.59 -2.52
CA SER A 86 -16.47 2.55 -2.09
C SER A 86 -15.88 3.76 -1.36
N LEU A 87 -14.87 3.54 -0.52
CA LEU A 87 -14.25 4.60 0.29
C LEU A 87 -13.40 5.55 -0.54
N GLU A 88 -12.72 5.01 -1.55
CA GLU A 88 -11.91 5.80 -2.48
C GLU A 88 -10.76 6.59 -1.80
N ASN A 89 -10.27 6.08 -0.67
CA ASN A 89 -9.26 6.72 0.17
C ASN A 89 -7.86 6.71 -0.45
N TRP A 90 -7.55 5.70 -1.27
CA TRP A 90 -6.28 5.61 -2.00
C TRP A 90 -6.45 5.06 -3.41
N TYR A 91 -5.45 5.33 -4.25
CA TYR A 91 -5.33 4.79 -5.61
C TYR A 91 -3.87 4.53 -5.96
N TYR A 92 -3.62 3.64 -6.92
CA TYR A 92 -2.28 3.27 -7.36
C TYR A 92 -1.85 4.03 -8.61
N ILE A 93 -0.60 4.43 -8.66
CA ILE A 93 0.02 5.09 -9.82
C ILE A 93 1.26 4.33 -10.27
N ASN A 94 1.60 4.50 -11.55
CA ASN A 94 2.77 3.90 -12.18
C ASN A 94 2.87 2.40 -11.91
N LEU A 95 1.85 1.61 -12.27
CA LEU A 95 1.95 0.15 -12.21
C LEU A 95 2.42 -0.45 -13.54
N PRO A 96 2.97 -1.67 -13.54
CA PRO A 96 3.29 -2.38 -14.79
C PRO A 96 2.05 -2.65 -15.63
N LYS A 97 2.19 -2.63 -16.95
CA LYS A 97 1.07 -2.96 -17.86
C LYS A 97 0.76 -4.45 -17.88
N SER A 98 1.74 -5.31 -17.58
CA SER A 98 1.54 -6.75 -17.48
C SER A 98 0.64 -7.09 -16.29
N THR A 99 -0.52 -7.69 -16.56
CA THR A 99 -1.45 -8.12 -15.50
C THR A 99 -0.83 -9.17 -14.58
N VAL A 100 -0.04 -10.10 -15.14
CA VAL A 100 0.64 -11.12 -14.34
C VAL A 100 1.64 -10.48 -13.38
N GLU A 101 2.45 -9.53 -13.87
CA GLU A 101 3.42 -8.82 -13.04
C GLU A 101 2.73 -8.03 -11.93
N ARG A 102 1.65 -7.28 -12.26
CA ARG A 102 0.88 -6.53 -11.26
C ARG A 102 0.29 -7.44 -10.20
N TRP A 103 -0.37 -8.53 -10.58
CA TRP A 103 -1.07 -9.39 -9.63
C TRP A 103 -0.09 -10.14 -8.73
N VAL A 104 1.06 -10.56 -9.27
CA VAL A 104 2.16 -11.09 -8.44
C VAL A 104 2.68 -10.00 -7.50
N GLY A 105 2.89 -8.77 -7.99
CA GLY A 105 3.31 -7.64 -7.17
C GLY A 105 2.33 -7.30 -6.05
N TYR A 106 1.01 -7.30 -6.33
CA TYR A 106 -0.04 -7.15 -5.33
C TYR A 106 0.06 -8.23 -4.25
N ALA A 107 0.12 -9.49 -4.65
CA ALA A 107 0.24 -10.61 -3.71
C ALA A 107 1.50 -10.48 -2.84
N VAL A 108 2.65 -10.16 -3.44
CA VAL A 108 3.93 -10.00 -2.73
C VAL A 108 3.89 -8.81 -1.78
N ALA A 109 3.25 -7.70 -2.15
CA ALA A 109 3.10 -6.51 -1.31
C ALA A 109 2.11 -6.75 -0.15
N TYR A 110 0.94 -7.30 -0.43
CA TYR A 110 -0.11 -7.52 0.58
C TYR A 110 0.22 -8.67 1.54
N ALA A 111 1.08 -9.59 1.11
CA ALA A 111 1.63 -10.65 1.96
C ALA A 111 2.53 -10.12 3.10
N THR A 112 3.00 -8.87 3.04
CA THR A 112 3.89 -8.30 4.08
C THR A 112 3.13 -7.72 5.26
N VAL A 113 1.82 -7.47 5.12
CA VAL A 113 1.03 -6.72 6.10
C VAL A 113 1.04 -7.39 7.47
N LEU A 114 0.61 -8.65 7.57
CA LEU A 114 0.58 -9.35 8.85
C LEU A 114 1.98 -9.71 9.36
N PRO A 115 2.91 -10.28 8.55
CA PRO A 115 4.26 -10.57 9.03
C PRO A 115 4.96 -9.32 9.55
N GLY A 116 4.90 -8.21 8.83
CA GLY A 116 5.50 -6.94 9.27
C GLY A 116 4.90 -6.45 10.58
N MET A 117 3.58 -6.50 10.72
CA MET A 117 2.88 -6.08 11.94
C MET A 117 3.22 -6.96 13.15
N PHE A 118 3.14 -8.28 12.99
CA PHE A 118 3.30 -9.22 14.08
C PHE A 118 4.76 -9.39 14.52
N GLU A 119 5.72 -9.39 13.59
CA GLU A 119 7.15 -9.34 13.92
C GLU A 119 7.49 -8.05 14.68
N THR A 120 6.97 -6.90 14.24
CA THR A 120 7.21 -5.63 14.95
C THR A 120 6.60 -5.65 16.36
N THR A 121 5.38 -6.18 16.50
CA THR A 121 4.73 -6.36 17.80
C THR A 121 5.56 -7.27 18.72
N GLU A 122 6.03 -8.40 18.21
CA GLU A 122 6.81 -9.36 18.98
C GLU A 122 8.22 -8.85 19.35
N LEU A 123 8.83 -8.02 18.50
CA LEU A 123 10.08 -7.32 18.84
C LEU A 123 9.88 -6.40 20.04
N LEU A 124 8.81 -5.60 20.05
CA LEU A 124 8.49 -4.69 21.15
C LEU A 124 8.22 -5.46 22.45
N GLU A 125 7.54 -6.60 22.36
CA GLU A 125 7.32 -7.53 23.48
C GLU A 125 8.64 -8.07 24.02
N THR A 126 9.53 -8.51 23.11
CA THR A 126 10.82 -9.10 23.45
C THR A 126 11.78 -8.07 24.05
N ALA A 127 11.72 -6.82 23.61
CA ALA A 127 12.48 -5.70 24.19
C ALA A 127 12.06 -5.41 25.64
N GLY A 128 10.91 -5.91 26.08
CA GLY A 128 10.45 -5.79 27.46
C GLY A 128 10.11 -4.35 27.86
N LEU A 129 9.60 -3.55 26.92
CA LEU A 129 9.00 -2.25 27.24
C LEU A 129 7.73 -2.47 28.11
N PHE A 130 7.33 -1.47 28.88
CA PHE A 130 6.05 -1.47 29.62
C PHE A 130 5.83 -2.62 30.63
N LYS A 131 6.89 -3.19 31.22
CA LYS A 131 6.80 -4.30 32.19
C LYS A 131 5.81 -4.05 33.34
N ASN A 132 5.63 -2.80 33.75
CA ASN A 132 4.83 -2.38 34.91
C ASN A 132 3.42 -1.86 34.55
N LEU A 133 3.00 -1.88 33.28
CA LEU A 133 1.63 -1.47 32.92
C LEU A 133 0.63 -2.54 33.37
N LYS A 134 -0.16 -2.20 34.39
CA LYS A 134 -1.37 -2.91 34.83
C LYS A 134 -2.45 -1.89 35.14
N ILE A 135 -3.69 -2.20 34.78
CA ILE A 135 -4.85 -1.36 35.12
C ILE A 135 -5.81 -2.13 36.03
N LYS A 136 -6.81 -1.41 36.55
CA LYS A 136 -7.96 -2.03 37.21
C LYS A 136 -8.62 -2.99 36.22
N LYS A 137 -8.88 -4.22 36.67
CA LYS A 137 -9.59 -5.23 35.90
C LYS A 137 -10.93 -4.68 35.41
N MET A 138 -11.19 -4.80 34.10
CA MET A 138 -12.42 -4.35 33.48
C MET A 138 -13.14 -5.56 32.90
N ILE A 139 -14.32 -5.85 33.44
CA ILE A 139 -15.19 -6.94 32.96
C ILE A 139 -16.29 -6.33 32.10
N ILE A 140 -16.41 -6.81 30.87
CA ILE A 140 -17.50 -6.42 29.97
C ILE A 140 -18.62 -7.44 30.13
N SER A 141 -19.82 -6.97 30.47
CA SER A 141 -20.97 -7.85 30.64
C SER A 141 -21.41 -8.47 29.30
N GLY A 142 -22.21 -9.55 29.37
CA GLY A 142 -22.79 -10.15 28.15
C GLY A 142 -23.61 -9.15 27.32
N GLY A 143 -24.30 -8.20 27.96
CA GLY A 143 -24.96 -7.09 27.26
C GLY A 143 -23.97 -6.15 26.57
N GLY A 144 -22.81 -5.88 27.20
CA GLY A 144 -21.73 -5.10 26.60
C GLY A 144 -21.15 -5.74 25.34
N HIS A 145 -20.97 -7.07 25.32
CA HIS A 145 -20.55 -7.80 24.13
C HIS A 145 -21.52 -7.62 22.95
N PHE A 146 -22.83 -7.65 23.20
CA PHE A 146 -23.83 -7.40 22.16
C PHE A 146 -23.76 -5.95 21.63
N VAL A 147 -23.57 -4.97 22.51
CA VAL A 147 -23.39 -3.56 22.12
C VAL A 147 -22.15 -3.38 21.24
N LEU A 148 -21.02 -4.05 21.56
CA LEU A 148 -19.82 -4.02 20.72
C LEU A 148 -20.08 -4.58 19.32
N ILE A 149 -20.80 -5.69 19.21
CA ILE A 149 -21.17 -6.26 17.89
C ILE A 149 -22.00 -5.27 17.08
N LEU A 150 -23.00 -4.63 17.70
CA LEU A 150 -23.82 -3.61 17.03
C LEU A 150 -22.99 -2.41 16.59
N LEU A 151 -22.09 -1.93 17.46
CA LEU A 151 -21.20 -0.82 17.15
C LEU A 151 -20.24 -1.14 16.00
N GLY A 152 -19.62 -2.32 16.02
CA GLY A 152 -18.74 -2.77 14.93
C GLY A 152 -19.49 -2.89 13.60
N THR A 153 -20.69 -3.46 13.62
CA THR A 153 -21.56 -3.55 12.45
C THR A 153 -21.91 -2.15 11.91
N PHE A 154 -22.28 -1.24 12.81
CA PHE A 154 -22.57 0.15 12.47
C PHE A 154 -21.35 0.84 11.83
N CYS A 155 -20.17 0.72 12.43
CA CYS A 155 -18.92 1.28 11.90
C CYS A 155 -18.65 0.81 10.46
N LEU A 156 -18.72 -0.50 10.22
CA LEU A 156 -18.45 -1.07 8.90
C LEU A 156 -19.50 -0.61 7.87
N VAL A 157 -20.78 -0.71 8.19
CA VAL A 157 -21.86 -0.34 7.25
C VAL A 157 -21.84 1.15 6.92
N VAL A 158 -21.75 2.02 7.93
CA VAL A 158 -21.80 3.48 7.70
C VAL A 158 -20.55 3.96 6.97
N SER A 159 -19.37 3.37 7.24
CA SER A 159 -18.15 3.70 6.48
C SER A 159 -18.30 3.45 4.97
N MET A 160 -19.11 2.47 4.57
CA MET A 160 -19.36 2.15 3.16
C MET A 160 -20.52 2.96 2.56
N LEU A 161 -21.55 3.27 3.34
CA LEU A 161 -22.73 4.02 2.85
C LEU A 161 -22.47 5.52 2.74
N ILE A 162 -21.68 6.09 3.66
CA ILE A 162 -21.39 7.54 3.72
C ILE A 162 -19.87 7.73 3.94
N PRO A 163 -19.04 7.30 2.96
CA PRO A 163 -17.59 7.28 3.11
C PRO A 163 -16.98 8.67 3.28
N GLU A 164 -17.59 9.72 2.70
CA GLU A 164 -17.09 11.09 2.76
C GLU A 164 -16.76 11.54 4.20
N TYR A 165 -17.59 11.16 5.17
CA TYR A 165 -17.43 11.54 6.58
C TYR A 165 -17.00 10.37 7.47
N PHE A 166 -17.46 9.15 7.17
CA PHE A 166 -17.32 8.01 8.07
C PHE A 166 -16.27 7.00 7.61
N PHE A 167 -15.46 7.33 6.60
CA PHE A 167 -14.32 6.48 6.22
C PHE A 167 -13.40 6.09 7.39
N PRO A 168 -13.16 6.90 8.45
CA PRO A 168 -12.26 6.48 9.52
C PRO A 168 -12.77 5.27 10.31
N LEU A 169 -14.08 5.02 10.31
CA LEU A 169 -14.69 3.93 11.08
C LEU A 169 -14.33 2.54 10.55
N ILE A 170 -13.85 2.43 9.31
CA ILE A 170 -13.39 1.15 8.74
C ILE A 170 -12.20 0.58 9.53
N TRP A 171 -11.39 1.43 10.16
CA TRP A 171 -10.14 1.05 10.85
C TRP A 171 -10.35 0.57 12.30
N VAL A 172 -11.60 0.52 12.76
CA VAL A 172 -11.98 0.05 14.10
C VAL A 172 -13.16 -0.93 14.08
N GLY A 173 -13.84 -1.09 12.95
CA GLY A 173 -15.10 -1.80 12.85
C GLY A 173 -14.97 -3.29 13.17
N PHE A 174 -13.94 -3.95 12.64
CA PHE A 174 -13.71 -5.38 12.91
C PHE A 174 -13.24 -5.63 14.34
N ILE A 175 -12.61 -4.64 15.01
CA ILE A 175 -12.24 -4.75 16.44
C ILE A 175 -13.50 -5.02 17.26
N PHE A 176 -14.48 -4.12 17.17
CA PHE A 176 -15.72 -4.21 17.93
C PHE A 176 -16.59 -5.40 17.50
N LEU A 177 -16.58 -5.72 16.20
CA LEU A 177 -17.37 -6.82 15.67
C LEU A 177 -16.85 -8.19 16.12
N LEU A 178 -15.54 -8.44 16.05
CA LEU A 178 -14.98 -9.78 16.15
C LEU A 178 -14.49 -10.15 17.57
N GLU A 179 -14.00 -9.19 18.36
CA GLU A 179 -13.51 -9.47 19.73
C GLU A 179 -14.53 -10.22 20.61
N PRO A 180 -15.83 -9.85 20.65
CA PRO A 180 -16.83 -10.58 21.43
C PRO A 180 -16.95 -12.07 21.06
N PHE A 181 -16.74 -12.43 19.79
CA PHE A 181 -16.75 -13.83 19.35
C PHE A 181 -15.49 -14.55 19.80
N ILE A 182 -14.31 -13.93 19.65
CA ILE A 182 -13.04 -14.51 20.11
C ILE A 182 -13.08 -14.78 21.62
N TYR A 183 -13.59 -13.81 22.39
CA TYR A 183 -13.83 -13.96 23.82
C TYR A 183 -14.74 -15.16 24.12
N ARG A 184 -15.92 -15.21 23.49
CA ARG A 184 -16.94 -16.24 23.74
C ARG A 184 -16.47 -17.66 23.40
N PHE A 185 -15.68 -17.80 22.33
CA PHE A 185 -15.19 -19.10 21.87
C PHE A 185 -13.82 -19.48 22.46
N GLY A 186 -13.33 -18.72 23.45
CA GLY A 186 -12.11 -19.06 24.19
C GLY A 186 -10.81 -18.88 23.40
N GLY A 187 -10.81 -18.02 22.37
CA GLY A 187 -9.61 -17.64 21.64
C GLY A 187 -8.73 -16.65 22.40
N LYS A 188 -7.66 -16.20 21.74
CA LYS A 188 -6.76 -15.16 22.26
C LYS A 188 -7.41 -13.79 22.10
N SER A 189 -8.18 -13.36 23.12
CA SER A 189 -8.99 -12.14 23.12
C SER A 189 -8.35 -11.01 23.91
N LEU A 190 -8.40 -9.80 23.34
CA LEU A 190 -7.99 -8.56 24.02
C LEU A 190 -8.98 -8.16 25.12
N LEU A 191 -10.28 -8.48 24.97
CA LEU A 191 -11.25 -8.31 26.04
C LEU A 191 -10.90 -9.14 27.28
N LYS A 192 -10.39 -10.36 27.08
CA LYS A 192 -9.91 -11.19 28.19
C LYS A 192 -8.65 -10.62 28.84
N ASP A 193 -7.73 -10.08 28.04
CA ASP A 193 -6.56 -9.37 28.55
C ASP A 193 -6.97 -8.15 29.42
N LEU A 194 -8.04 -7.43 29.05
CA LEU A 194 -8.62 -6.34 29.85
C LEU A 194 -9.22 -6.81 31.19
N GLU A 195 -9.88 -7.97 31.21
CA GLU A 195 -10.41 -8.60 32.43
C GLU A 195 -9.29 -8.98 33.40
N GLU A 196 -8.14 -9.38 32.87
CA GLU A 196 -6.95 -9.70 33.65
C GLU A 196 -6.14 -8.46 34.04
N GLY A 197 -6.52 -7.27 33.54
CA GLY A 197 -5.84 -5.99 33.79
C GLY A 197 -4.53 -5.82 32.99
N ASN A 198 -4.37 -6.59 31.92
CA ASN A 198 -3.20 -6.61 31.06
C ASN A 198 -3.42 -5.81 29.77
N LEU A 199 -2.89 -4.59 29.69
CA LEU A 199 -2.96 -3.76 28.48
C LEU A 199 -1.77 -3.92 27.54
N LYS A 200 -0.78 -4.75 27.90
CA LYS A 200 0.52 -4.75 27.22
C LYS A 200 0.38 -5.03 25.73
N LYS A 201 -0.40 -6.06 25.38
CA LYS A 201 -0.62 -6.44 23.98
C LYS A 201 -1.25 -5.30 23.18
N ILE A 202 -2.26 -4.62 23.73
CA ILE A 202 -2.90 -3.46 23.10
C ILE A 202 -1.88 -2.36 22.83
N PHE A 203 -1.06 -1.99 23.82
CA PHE A 203 -0.03 -0.97 23.64
C PHE A 203 1.04 -1.35 22.61
N PHE A 204 1.49 -2.61 22.63
CA PHE A 204 2.46 -3.10 21.65
C PHE A 204 1.88 -3.10 20.24
N LEU A 205 0.62 -3.48 20.05
CA LEU A 205 -0.06 -3.39 18.76
C LEU A 205 -0.21 -1.95 18.30
N LEU A 206 -0.63 -1.02 19.17
CA LEU A 206 -0.73 0.41 18.81
C LEU A 206 0.62 0.99 18.38
N LEU A 207 1.68 0.68 19.12
CA LEU A 207 3.03 1.16 18.80
C LEU A 207 3.60 0.49 17.55
N ALA A 208 3.38 -0.82 17.37
CA ALA A 208 3.75 -1.53 16.16
C ALA A 208 3.01 -0.96 14.94
N GLY A 209 1.71 -0.67 15.07
CA GLY A 209 0.92 -0.01 14.06
C GLY A 209 1.50 1.34 13.66
N LEU A 210 1.89 2.17 14.64
CA LEU A 210 2.54 3.45 14.35
C LEU A 210 3.88 3.28 13.62
N ILE A 211 4.75 2.37 14.09
CA ILE A 211 6.05 2.09 13.47
C ILE A 211 5.87 1.58 12.04
N CYS A 212 5.01 0.57 11.85
CA CYS A 212 4.72 0.01 10.54
C CYS A 212 4.08 1.05 9.61
N GLY A 213 3.20 1.90 10.13
CA GLY A 213 2.61 3.03 9.40
C GLY A 213 3.65 4.00 8.85
N ILE A 214 4.62 4.39 9.70
CA ILE A 214 5.73 5.26 9.29
C ILE A 214 6.59 4.57 8.22
N LEU A 215 6.91 3.29 8.38
CA LEU A 215 7.71 2.53 7.41
C LEU A 215 6.98 2.30 6.09
N TRP A 216 5.66 2.04 6.14
CA TRP A 216 4.80 1.92 4.95
C TRP A 216 4.89 3.19 4.12
N GLU A 217 4.66 4.34 4.74
CA GLU A 217 4.72 5.63 4.08
C GLU A 217 6.13 5.97 3.57
N PHE A 218 7.15 5.70 4.39
CA PHE A 218 8.52 5.96 4.02
C PHE A 218 8.94 5.17 2.77
N TRP A 219 8.68 3.87 2.70
CA TRP A 219 9.08 3.06 1.54
C TRP A 219 8.16 3.25 0.32
N ASN A 220 6.87 3.52 0.52
CA ASN A 220 5.94 3.87 -0.55
C ASN A 220 6.33 5.19 -1.24
N PHE A 221 6.80 6.17 -0.47
CA PHE A 221 7.23 7.47 -1.00
C PHE A 221 8.30 7.34 -2.09
N TRP A 222 9.26 6.45 -1.91
CA TRP A 222 10.39 6.27 -2.83
C TRP A 222 10.08 5.38 -4.04
N ALA A 223 9.22 4.37 -3.88
CA ALA A 223 8.91 3.42 -4.95
C ALA A 223 8.30 4.11 -6.18
N LEU A 224 8.61 3.64 -7.39
CA LEU A 224 7.97 4.16 -8.60
C LEU A 224 6.48 3.78 -8.61
N SER A 225 6.19 2.48 -8.46
CA SER A 225 4.84 1.96 -8.21
C SER A 225 4.46 2.24 -6.76
N LYS A 226 3.44 3.06 -6.56
CA LYS A 226 3.06 3.53 -5.23
C LYS A 226 1.56 3.79 -5.12
N TRP A 227 1.05 3.82 -3.90
CA TRP A 227 -0.29 4.36 -3.64
C TRP A 227 -0.21 5.85 -3.27
N VAL A 228 -1.27 6.58 -3.61
CA VAL A 228 -1.47 7.99 -3.28
C VAL A 228 -2.82 8.15 -2.58
N TYR A 229 -2.83 8.90 -1.49
CA TYR A 229 -4.04 9.15 -0.71
C TYR A 229 -4.87 10.33 -1.22
N THR A 230 -6.17 10.10 -1.28
CA THR A 230 -7.25 11.04 -1.58
C THR A 230 -8.25 11.11 -0.44
N VAL A 231 -7.72 11.20 0.79
CA VAL A 231 -8.55 11.30 1.99
C VAL A 231 -9.37 12.60 1.96
N PRO A 232 -10.71 12.54 2.09
CA PRO A 232 -11.55 13.73 2.14
C PRO A 232 -11.07 14.72 3.21
N PHE A 233 -11.13 16.01 2.89
CA PHE A 233 -10.75 17.13 3.77
C PHE A 233 -9.26 17.26 4.16
N PHE A 234 -8.44 16.24 3.91
CA PHE A 234 -7.02 16.21 4.29
C PHE A 234 -6.10 16.11 3.07
N GLU A 235 -6.25 17.01 2.10
CA GLU A 235 -5.39 16.98 0.91
C GLU A 235 -4.05 17.72 1.09
N GLU A 236 -3.94 18.57 2.11
CA GLU A 236 -2.76 19.38 2.44
C GLU A 236 -2.02 18.87 3.69
N GLY A 237 -0.80 19.37 3.94
CA GLY A 237 -0.04 19.00 5.16
C GLY A 237 0.39 17.53 5.20
N LYS A 238 0.90 17.00 4.09
CA LYS A 238 1.36 15.61 3.99
C LYS A 238 2.79 15.46 4.49
N GLY A 239 3.04 14.48 5.36
CA GLY A 239 4.39 14.10 5.80
C GLY A 239 5.13 13.22 4.78
N PHE A 240 4.36 12.46 4.00
CA PHE A 240 4.79 11.69 2.83
C PHE A 240 3.68 11.73 1.77
N GLU A 241 3.07 10.60 1.46
CA GLU A 241 1.81 10.54 0.70
C GLU A 241 0.60 10.75 1.60
N MET A 242 0.72 10.35 2.86
CA MET A 242 -0.32 10.47 3.88
C MET A 242 -0.34 11.84 4.57
N PRO A 243 -1.54 12.39 4.83
CA PRO A 243 -1.73 13.52 5.75
C PRO A 243 -1.37 13.15 7.19
N VAL A 244 -0.86 14.10 7.98
CA VAL A 244 -0.45 13.81 9.39
C VAL A 244 -1.56 13.14 10.22
N PRO A 245 -2.84 13.56 10.17
CA PRO A 245 -3.92 12.89 10.91
C PRO A 245 -4.16 11.45 10.43
N GLY A 246 -3.83 11.14 9.18
CA GLY A 246 -3.96 9.79 8.63
C GLY A 246 -3.13 8.77 9.39
N PHE A 247 -1.96 9.16 9.93
CA PHE A 247 -1.10 8.24 10.69
C PHE A 247 -1.80 7.68 11.95
N LEU A 248 -2.84 8.35 12.45
CA LEU A 248 -3.66 7.87 13.57
C LEU A 248 -4.51 6.63 13.21
N GLY A 249 -4.67 6.32 11.93
CA GLY A 249 -5.35 5.10 11.47
C GLY A 249 -4.51 3.83 11.60
N PHE A 250 -3.17 3.93 11.56
CA PHE A 250 -2.31 2.74 11.63
C PHE A 250 -2.30 2.03 12.99
N PRO A 251 -2.29 2.73 14.14
CA PRO A 251 -2.39 2.09 15.45
C PRO A 251 -3.65 1.22 15.62
N PRO A 252 -4.89 1.71 15.39
CA PRO A 252 -6.08 0.86 15.50
C PRO A 252 -6.11 -0.23 14.43
N PHE A 253 -5.60 0.01 13.21
CA PHE A 253 -5.47 -1.01 12.18
C PHE A 253 -4.64 -2.23 12.65
N ALA A 254 -3.57 -2.01 13.41
CA ALA A 254 -2.78 -3.10 13.99
C ALA A 254 -3.58 -3.99 14.95
N ILE A 255 -4.42 -3.38 15.79
CA ILE A 255 -5.35 -4.11 16.65
C ILE A 255 -6.35 -4.87 15.78
N GLU A 256 -6.91 -4.20 14.77
CA GLU A 256 -7.91 -4.76 13.90
C GLU A 256 -7.46 -6.04 13.19
N VAL A 257 -6.29 -6.01 12.54
CA VAL A 257 -5.75 -7.20 11.86
C VAL A 257 -5.34 -8.30 12.83
N TYR A 258 -4.92 -7.94 14.05
CA TYR A 258 -4.67 -8.90 15.13
C TYR A 258 -5.96 -9.63 15.53
N VAL A 259 -7.05 -8.89 15.73
CA VAL A 259 -8.37 -9.44 16.06
C VAL A 259 -8.87 -10.33 14.92
N MET A 260 -8.81 -9.87 13.67
CA MET A 260 -9.21 -10.65 12.50
C MET A 260 -8.43 -11.97 12.38
N TYR A 261 -7.11 -11.95 12.61
CA TYR A 261 -6.29 -13.16 12.57
C TYR A 261 -6.61 -14.14 13.72
N ASN A 262 -6.88 -13.62 14.92
CA ASN A 262 -7.28 -14.46 16.05
C ASN A 262 -8.69 -15.05 15.87
N PHE A 263 -9.58 -14.34 15.19
CA PHE A 263 -10.87 -14.90 14.75
C PHE A 263 -10.68 -16.07 13.77
N ILE A 264 -9.79 -15.94 12.78
CA ILE A 264 -9.41 -17.05 11.89
C ILE A 264 -8.83 -18.23 12.69
N SER A 265 -8.04 -17.94 13.73
CA SER A 265 -7.41 -18.96 14.59
C SER A 265 -8.44 -19.82 15.34
N LEU A 266 -9.66 -19.33 15.61
CA LEU A 266 -10.74 -20.13 16.21
C LEU A 266 -11.06 -21.38 15.37
N PHE A 267 -11.08 -21.23 14.05
CA PHE A 267 -11.32 -22.34 13.09
C PHE A 267 -10.15 -23.31 12.99
N ARG A 268 -9.04 -23.00 13.66
CA ARG A 268 -7.82 -23.81 13.75
C ARG A 268 -7.54 -24.29 15.17
N PHE A 269 -8.59 -24.35 15.99
CA PHE A 269 -8.54 -24.75 17.40
C PHE A 269 -7.69 -23.80 18.25
N GLY A 270 -7.75 -22.49 17.98
CA GLY A 270 -7.01 -21.47 18.71
C GLY A 270 -5.52 -21.41 18.39
N ARG A 271 -5.02 -22.21 17.44
CA ARG A 271 -3.63 -22.10 16.95
C ARG A 271 -3.43 -20.79 16.23
N GLY A 272 -2.55 -19.96 16.78
CA GLY A 272 -2.18 -18.66 16.24
C GLY A 272 -0.69 -18.57 15.95
N TRP A 273 -0.23 -17.36 15.65
CA TRP A 273 1.17 -17.09 15.34
C TRP A 273 2.03 -16.89 16.59
N GLU A 274 1.45 -16.60 17.75
CA GLU A 274 2.20 -16.30 18.97
C GLU A 274 2.89 -17.55 19.55
N GLU A 275 4.00 -17.33 20.26
CA GLU A 275 4.74 -18.39 20.97
C GLU A 275 3.85 -19.18 21.94
N SER A 276 2.87 -18.55 22.59
CA SER A 276 1.95 -19.23 23.49
C SER A 276 0.84 -20.03 22.80
N THR A 277 0.59 -19.82 21.50
CA THR A 277 -0.61 -20.38 20.83
C THR A 277 -0.31 -21.28 19.64
N TYR A 278 0.85 -21.18 19.00
CA TYR A 278 1.14 -21.94 17.76
C TYR A 278 1.08 -23.47 17.94
N GLY A 279 1.46 -23.97 19.11
CA GLY A 279 1.50 -25.40 19.44
C GLY A 279 0.23 -25.97 20.06
N LEU A 280 -0.86 -25.20 20.15
CA LEU A 280 -2.09 -25.65 20.82
C LEU A 280 -2.78 -26.80 20.06
N HIS A 281 -3.26 -27.79 20.80
CA HIS A 281 -4.02 -28.94 20.27
C HIS A 281 -3.39 -29.62 19.04
N PRO A 282 -2.15 -30.12 19.12
CA PRO A 282 -1.43 -30.72 17.99
C PRO A 282 -2.17 -31.92 17.38
N ASP A 283 -2.96 -32.62 18.20
CA ASP A 283 -3.74 -33.80 17.82
C ASP A 283 -4.94 -33.46 16.93
N LYS A 284 -5.41 -32.20 16.98
CA LYS A 284 -6.59 -31.75 16.23
C LYS A 284 -6.19 -31.23 14.85
N LYS A 285 -6.78 -31.81 13.81
CA LYS A 285 -6.57 -31.42 12.41
C LYS A 285 -7.82 -30.78 11.81
N THR A 286 -7.62 -29.73 11.02
CA THR A 286 -8.70 -29.15 10.22
C THR A 286 -9.11 -30.15 9.14
N ARG A 287 -10.42 -30.29 8.90
CA ARG A 287 -10.95 -31.24 7.91
C ARG A 287 -10.41 -30.90 6.51
N PRO A 288 -9.93 -31.87 5.71
CA PRO A 288 -9.38 -31.59 4.38
C PRO A 288 -10.34 -30.82 3.46
N LEU A 289 -11.63 -31.16 3.50
CA LEU A 289 -12.66 -30.46 2.73
C LEU A 289 -12.75 -28.98 3.12
N ALA A 290 -12.66 -28.65 4.41
CA ALA A 290 -12.68 -27.25 4.86
C ALA A 290 -11.45 -26.50 4.33
N ILE A 291 -10.27 -27.12 4.33
CA ILE A 291 -9.04 -26.52 3.78
C ILE A 291 -9.23 -26.21 2.29
N VAL A 292 -9.75 -27.17 1.51
CA VAL A 292 -9.98 -26.99 0.07
C VAL A 292 -11.01 -25.89 -0.20
N LEU A 293 -12.15 -25.90 0.51
CA LEU A 293 -13.17 -24.88 0.36
C LEU A 293 -12.66 -23.49 0.75
N THR A 294 -11.89 -23.38 1.83
CA THR A 294 -11.23 -22.13 2.22
C THR A 294 -10.24 -21.66 1.16
N ALA A 295 -9.43 -22.56 0.59
CA ALA A 295 -8.50 -22.20 -0.47
C ALA A 295 -9.21 -21.71 -1.75
N ILE A 296 -10.31 -22.35 -2.14
CA ILE A 296 -11.15 -21.91 -3.27
C ILE A 296 -11.76 -20.54 -2.98
N LEU A 297 -12.30 -20.33 -1.79
CA LEU A 297 -12.87 -19.05 -1.38
C LEU A 297 -11.83 -17.93 -1.42
N ILE A 298 -10.66 -18.14 -0.82
CA ILE A 298 -9.55 -17.19 -0.82
C ILE A 298 -9.10 -16.90 -2.27
N GLY A 299 -8.85 -17.94 -3.07
CA GLY A 299 -8.38 -17.77 -4.45
C GLY A 299 -9.39 -17.03 -5.35
N SER A 300 -10.69 -17.34 -5.22
CA SER A 300 -11.74 -16.65 -5.96
C SER A 300 -11.88 -15.18 -5.53
N PHE A 301 -11.79 -14.90 -4.23
CA PHE A 301 -11.79 -13.54 -3.71
C PHE A 301 -10.60 -12.74 -4.24
N TYR A 302 -9.40 -13.34 -4.33
CA TYR A 302 -8.22 -12.67 -4.87
C TYR A 302 -8.41 -12.25 -6.32
N ILE A 303 -8.86 -13.17 -7.16
CA ILE A 303 -9.09 -12.91 -8.58
C ILE A 303 -10.11 -11.78 -8.75
N LEU A 304 -11.19 -11.82 -7.97
CA LEU A 304 -12.25 -10.81 -8.02
C LEU A 304 -11.73 -9.43 -7.62
N ILE A 305 -11.05 -9.32 -6.48
CA ILE A 305 -10.59 -8.02 -5.99
C ILE A 305 -9.39 -7.49 -6.78
N PHE A 306 -8.43 -8.33 -7.21
CA PHE A 306 -7.33 -7.89 -8.08
C PHE A 306 -7.85 -7.31 -9.40
N LYS A 307 -8.88 -7.95 -9.98
CA LYS A 307 -9.56 -7.40 -11.17
C LYS A 307 -10.26 -6.07 -10.86
N ALA A 308 -10.91 -5.96 -9.69
CA ALA A 308 -11.56 -4.71 -9.28
C ALA A 308 -10.55 -3.58 -9.06
N ILE A 309 -9.40 -3.86 -8.42
CA ILE A 309 -8.28 -2.93 -8.22
C ILE A 309 -7.80 -2.39 -9.57
N ASP A 310 -7.53 -3.26 -10.55
CA ASP A 310 -7.07 -2.85 -11.88
C ASP A 310 -8.06 -1.91 -12.61
N ILE A 311 -9.36 -2.08 -12.36
CA ILE A 311 -10.42 -1.29 -13.02
C ILE A 311 -10.68 0.04 -12.28
N LYS A 312 -10.63 0.04 -10.95
CA LYS A 312 -11.15 1.14 -10.12
C LYS A 312 -10.09 1.88 -9.30
N THR A 313 -9.00 1.20 -8.95
CA THR A 313 -7.99 1.71 -8.02
C THR A 313 -6.68 2.04 -8.74
N VAL A 314 -6.34 1.35 -9.84
CA VAL A 314 -5.16 1.69 -10.66
C VAL A 314 -5.50 2.85 -11.59
N ASP A 315 -4.77 3.96 -11.42
CA ASP A 315 -5.00 5.18 -12.18
C ASP A 315 -4.04 5.35 -13.35
N SER A 316 -2.77 4.96 -13.17
CA SER A 316 -1.75 5.09 -14.21
C SER A 316 -0.81 3.89 -14.25
N TYR A 317 -0.26 3.68 -15.44
CA TYR A 317 0.75 2.68 -15.73
C TYR A 317 2.06 3.36 -16.10
N PHE A 318 3.18 2.63 -16.01
CA PHE A 318 4.48 3.16 -16.43
C PHE A 318 4.40 3.75 -17.85
N PRO A 319 4.84 5.01 -18.03
CA PRO A 319 4.85 5.64 -19.32
C PRO A 319 6.03 5.08 -20.11
N ARG A 320 5.76 4.20 -21.07
CA ARG A 320 6.79 3.67 -21.97
C ARG A 320 6.86 4.50 -23.23
N LEU A 321 8.05 4.63 -23.79
CA LEU A 321 8.27 5.37 -25.03
C LEU A 321 7.42 4.83 -26.20
N GLN A 322 7.24 3.51 -26.27
CA GLN A 322 6.39 2.87 -27.27
C GLN A 322 4.91 3.29 -27.18
N ASP A 323 4.45 3.74 -26.02
CA ASP A 323 3.06 4.14 -25.78
C ASP A 323 2.83 5.65 -25.97
N ALA A 324 3.88 6.41 -26.28
CA ALA A 324 3.83 7.85 -26.52
C ALA A 324 3.14 8.18 -27.86
N TYR A 325 1.81 8.19 -27.88
CA TYR A 325 1.01 8.40 -29.09
C TYR A 325 1.28 9.73 -29.79
N TRP A 326 1.81 10.73 -29.06
CA TRP A 326 2.17 12.04 -29.61
C TRP A 326 3.48 12.04 -30.40
N ILE A 327 4.23 10.93 -30.36
CA ILE A 327 5.43 10.70 -31.17
C ILE A 327 5.05 9.75 -32.30
N GLU A 328 5.37 10.15 -33.54
CA GLU A 328 5.11 9.33 -34.72
C GLU A 328 5.78 7.95 -34.60
N LEU A 329 5.14 6.92 -35.17
CA LEU A 329 5.59 5.54 -35.01
C LEU A 329 7.03 5.33 -35.50
N GLN A 330 7.42 5.98 -36.59
CA GLN A 330 8.77 5.92 -37.13
C GLN A 330 9.79 6.40 -36.08
N HIS A 331 9.58 7.57 -35.50
CA HIS A 331 10.50 8.15 -34.54
C HIS A 331 10.50 7.40 -33.20
N ARG A 332 9.37 6.82 -32.77
CA ARG A 332 9.36 5.90 -31.60
C ARG A 332 10.32 4.73 -31.75
N MET A 333 10.53 4.24 -32.98
CA MET A 333 11.46 3.14 -33.27
C MET A 333 12.91 3.61 -33.44
N GLU A 334 13.14 4.89 -33.73
CA GLU A 334 14.47 5.49 -33.89
C GLU A 334 15.08 5.97 -32.57
N LEU A 335 14.25 6.46 -31.65
CA LEU A 335 14.69 6.99 -30.35
C LEU A 335 15.58 6.01 -29.55
N PRO A 336 15.28 4.70 -29.45
CA PRO A 336 16.19 3.74 -28.81
C PRO A 336 17.56 3.63 -29.49
N LYS A 337 17.62 3.76 -30.81
CA LYS A 337 18.87 3.68 -31.59
C LYS A 337 19.79 4.87 -31.33
N VAL A 338 19.24 6.00 -30.91
CA VAL A 338 19.99 7.19 -30.50
C VAL A 338 20.21 7.24 -28.98
N GLY A 339 19.92 6.13 -28.28
CA GLY A 339 20.16 5.95 -26.85
C GLY A 339 19.06 6.51 -25.94
N MET A 340 17.84 6.70 -26.44
CA MET A 340 16.67 7.06 -25.64
C MET A 340 15.71 5.88 -25.55
N ASN A 341 15.76 5.15 -24.43
CA ASN A 341 14.96 3.95 -24.23
C ASN A 341 13.66 4.24 -23.47
N THR A 342 13.66 5.32 -22.67
CA THR A 342 12.56 5.71 -21.80
C THR A 342 12.10 7.15 -22.05
N ILE A 343 10.93 7.51 -21.53
CA ILE A 343 10.46 8.90 -21.56
C ILE A 343 11.35 9.78 -20.66
N GLU A 344 11.87 9.22 -19.58
CA GLU A 344 12.84 9.86 -18.70
C GLU A 344 14.15 10.16 -19.41
N ASP A 345 14.65 9.26 -20.26
CA ASP A 345 15.85 9.51 -21.07
C ASP A 345 15.64 10.69 -22.01
N LEU A 346 14.46 10.77 -22.64
CA LEU A 346 14.08 11.89 -23.50
C LEU A 346 14.13 13.21 -22.71
N LEU A 347 13.52 13.25 -21.52
CA LEU A 347 13.52 14.46 -20.70
C LEU A 347 14.91 14.84 -20.20
N PHE A 348 15.70 13.87 -19.75
CA PHE A 348 17.05 14.10 -19.22
C PHE A 348 18.02 14.59 -20.30
N LYS A 349 17.92 14.05 -21.52
CA LYS A 349 18.78 14.41 -22.66
C LYS A 349 18.29 15.60 -23.47
N THR A 350 17.20 16.25 -23.04
CA THR A 350 16.66 17.44 -23.70
C THR A 350 16.52 18.60 -22.73
N VAL A 351 17.31 18.64 -21.66
CA VAL A 351 17.27 19.75 -20.70
C VAL A 351 17.81 21.03 -21.35
N GLU A 352 18.97 20.96 -22.00
CA GLU A 352 19.60 22.14 -22.61
C GLU A 352 19.03 22.45 -24.00
N LYS A 353 19.02 23.74 -24.36
CA LYS A 353 18.58 24.20 -25.69
C LYS A 353 19.41 23.58 -26.81
N LYS A 354 20.72 23.43 -26.59
CA LYS A 354 21.66 22.82 -27.54
C LYS A 354 21.34 21.34 -27.78
N ASP A 355 21.08 20.59 -26.72
CA ASP A 355 20.76 19.16 -26.83
C ASP A 355 19.45 18.93 -27.60
N LYS A 356 18.45 19.79 -27.39
CA LYS A 356 17.21 19.78 -28.19
C LYS A 356 17.49 20.01 -29.68
N GLU A 357 18.36 20.96 -30.01
CA GLU A 357 18.72 21.27 -31.40
C GLU A 357 19.49 20.12 -32.06
N GLU A 358 20.48 19.56 -31.35
CA GLU A 358 21.24 18.41 -31.83
C GLU A 358 20.34 17.19 -32.06
N LEU A 359 19.43 16.92 -31.13
CA LEU A 359 18.51 15.80 -31.26
C LEU A 359 17.51 15.99 -32.39
N ALA A 360 16.94 17.19 -32.54
CA ALA A 360 16.01 17.49 -33.63
C ALA A 360 16.68 17.29 -35.00
N LEU A 361 17.94 17.73 -35.15
CA LEU A 361 18.74 17.49 -36.35
C LEU A 361 18.98 16.00 -36.60
N ARG A 362 19.33 15.24 -35.56
CA ARG A 362 19.61 13.81 -35.67
C ARG A 362 18.36 12.99 -36.06
N LEU A 363 17.19 13.42 -35.61
CA LEU A 363 15.90 12.81 -35.94
C LEU A 363 15.28 13.39 -37.22
N LEU A 364 15.89 14.40 -37.84
CA LEU A 364 15.38 15.10 -39.02
C LEU A 364 13.98 15.69 -38.82
N ILE A 365 13.71 16.23 -37.64
CA ILE A 365 12.42 16.86 -37.29
C ILE A 365 12.59 18.36 -36.99
N PRO A 366 11.54 19.17 -37.22
CA PRO A 366 11.49 20.54 -36.72
C PRO A 366 11.65 20.59 -35.20
N LYS A 367 12.37 21.59 -34.71
CA LYS A 367 12.63 21.78 -33.27
C LYS A 367 11.33 21.96 -32.49
N GLU A 368 10.34 22.60 -33.09
CA GLU A 368 9.03 22.87 -32.50
C GLU A 368 8.30 21.57 -32.17
N ILE A 369 8.42 20.55 -33.03
CA ILE A 369 7.85 19.22 -32.79
C ILE A 369 8.52 18.54 -31.60
N LEU A 370 9.87 18.61 -31.53
CA LEU A 370 10.58 18.05 -30.38
C LEU A 370 10.22 18.75 -29.07
N VAL A 371 10.04 20.07 -29.08
CA VAL A 371 9.57 20.82 -27.90
C VAL A 371 8.20 20.33 -27.46
N GLN A 372 7.25 20.13 -28.38
CA GLN A 372 5.94 19.57 -28.06
C GLN A 372 6.04 18.15 -27.49
N TRP A 373 6.97 17.32 -28.00
CA TRP A 373 7.19 15.99 -27.43
C TRP A 373 7.69 16.05 -25.99
N VAL A 374 8.61 16.98 -25.70
CA VAL A 374 9.15 17.20 -24.37
C VAL A 374 8.06 17.72 -23.43
N GLU A 375 7.24 18.71 -23.84
CA GLU A 375 6.15 19.24 -23.00
C GLU A 375 5.14 18.14 -22.62
N LYS A 376 4.74 17.31 -23.59
CA LYS A 376 3.85 16.16 -23.33
C LYS A 376 4.51 15.10 -22.46
N ALA A 377 5.79 14.81 -22.68
CA ALA A 377 6.55 13.89 -21.84
C ALA A 377 6.65 14.40 -20.39
N GLN A 378 6.84 15.70 -20.18
CA GLN A 378 6.85 16.32 -18.85
C GLN A 378 5.48 16.20 -18.18
N LEU A 379 4.38 16.47 -18.90
CA LEU A 379 3.02 16.28 -18.39
C LEU A 379 2.77 14.82 -17.99
N VAL A 380 3.14 13.85 -18.83
CA VAL A 380 2.95 12.43 -18.51
C VAL A 380 3.71 12.00 -17.26
N GLN A 381 4.87 12.60 -17.00
CA GLN A 381 5.70 12.35 -15.83
C GLN A 381 5.21 13.07 -14.56
N LEU A 382 4.27 14.01 -14.67
CA LEU A 382 3.63 14.57 -13.49
C LEU A 382 2.91 13.47 -12.72
N LYS A 383 3.10 13.52 -11.40
CA LYS A 383 2.61 12.50 -10.48
C LYS A 383 1.10 12.28 -10.64
N GLY A 384 0.75 11.04 -10.97
CA GLY A 384 -0.64 10.61 -11.14
C GLY A 384 -1.31 11.04 -12.43
N LEU A 385 -0.58 11.65 -13.38
CA LEU A 385 -1.14 12.04 -14.67
C LEU A 385 -1.03 10.86 -15.65
N GLY A 386 0.17 10.50 -16.11
CA GLY A 386 0.35 9.38 -17.02
C GLY A 386 -0.31 9.58 -18.40
N ILE A 387 -0.13 8.62 -19.31
CA ILE A 387 -0.50 8.78 -20.73
C ILE A 387 -2.02 8.94 -20.94
N LYS A 388 -2.83 8.21 -20.16
CA LYS A 388 -4.30 8.24 -20.31
C LYS A 388 -4.88 9.61 -19.94
N ASN A 389 -4.42 10.20 -18.84
CA ASN A 389 -4.95 11.49 -18.40
C ASN A 389 -4.41 12.66 -19.24
N LEU A 390 -3.27 12.51 -19.92
CA LEU A 390 -2.80 13.50 -20.91
C LEU A 390 -3.86 13.71 -22.00
N GLN A 391 -4.46 12.63 -22.52
CA GLN A 391 -5.51 12.74 -23.55
C GLN A 391 -6.73 13.54 -23.06
N LEU A 392 -7.06 13.45 -21.77
CA LEU A 392 -8.16 14.24 -21.19
C LEU A 392 -7.80 15.72 -21.12
N LEU A 393 -6.56 16.05 -20.75
CA LEU A 393 -6.07 17.43 -20.70
C LEU A 393 -5.98 18.06 -22.09
N GLU A 394 -5.54 17.30 -23.10
CA GLU A 394 -5.48 17.80 -24.47
C GLU A 394 -6.86 18.16 -25.02
N ARG A 395 -7.91 17.41 -24.67
CA ARG A 395 -9.31 17.71 -25.08
C ARG A 395 -9.83 19.04 -24.53
N VAL A 396 -9.27 19.51 -23.41
CA VAL A 396 -9.64 20.79 -22.79
C VAL A 396 -8.61 21.90 -23.07
N GLY A 397 -7.69 21.68 -24.02
CA GLY A 397 -6.72 22.68 -24.50
C GLY A 397 -5.47 22.83 -23.65
N ILE A 398 -5.18 21.89 -22.73
CA ILE A 398 -3.99 21.93 -21.88
C ILE A 398 -2.90 21.06 -22.48
N HIS A 399 -1.81 21.69 -22.92
CA HIS A 399 -0.69 21.02 -23.60
C HIS A 399 0.67 21.18 -22.92
N SER A 400 0.76 22.00 -21.85
CA SER A 400 2.01 22.25 -21.14
C SER A 400 1.80 22.27 -19.62
N ILE A 401 2.91 22.08 -18.87
CA ILE A 401 2.91 22.20 -17.41
C ILE A 401 2.55 23.61 -16.97
N SER A 402 3.02 24.64 -17.68
CA SER A 402 2.72 26.04 -17.37
C SER A 402 1.22 26.33 -17.48
N ALA A 403 0.56 25.84 -18.54
CA ALA A 403 -0.89 25.97 -18.71
C ALA A 403 -1.64 25.24 -17.58
N LEU A 404 -1.24 24.01 -17.24
CA LEU A 404 -1.86 23.26 -16.14
C LEU A 404 -1.67 23.95 -14.78
N ALA A 405 -0.52 24.59 -14.55
CA ALA A 405 -0.22 25.28 -13.30
C ALA A 405 -1.08 26.54 -13.08
N THR A 406 -1.62 27.15 -14.13
CA THR A 406 -2.49 28.33 -14.03
C THR A 406 -3.97 28.01 -13.83
N GLU A 407 -4.39 26.77 -14.08
CA GLU A 407 -5.78 26.37 -13.96
C GLU A 407 -6.26 26.33 -12.50
N ASP A 408 -7.56 26.60 -12.33
CA ASP A 408 -8.28 26.25 -11.11
C ASP A 408 -8.72 24.76 -11.16
N PRO A 409 -8.42 23.95 -10.14
CA PRO A 409 -8.77 22.53 -10.15
C PRO A 409 -10.27 22.23 -10.27
N GLU A 410 -11.13 23.11 -9.75
CA GLU A 410 -12.58 22.92 -9.80
C GLU A 410 -13.13 23.19 -11.19
N GLU A 411 -12.68 24.31 -11.79
CA GLU A 411 -13.04 24.63 -13.17
C GLU A 411 -12.52 23.57 -14.15
N LEU A 412 -11.28 23.11 -13.95
CA LEU A 412 -10.70 22.06 -14.77
C LEU A 412 -11.45 20.73 -14.65
N TYR A 413 -11.92 20.37 -13.45
CA TYR A 413 -12.78 19.19 -13.27
C TYR A 413 -14.07 19.29 -14.09
N ILE A 414 -14.72 20.45 -14.07
CA ILE A 414 -15.95 20.70 -14.83
C ILE A 414 -15.66 20.63 -16.34
N LYS A 415 -14.60 21.29 -16.83
CA LYS A 415 -14.18 21.27 -18.24
C LYS A 415 -13.93 19.84 -18.74
N ILE A 416 -13.18 19.05 -17.97
CA ILE A 416 -12.89 17.65 -18.30
C ILE A 416 -14.18 16.84 -18.33
N GLY A 417 -15.06 17.00 -17.34
CA GLY A 417 -16.35 16.30 -17.26
C GLY A 417 -17.27 16.59 -18.44
N GLN A 418 -17.30 17.83 -18.94
CA GLN A 418 -18.08 18.21 -20.13
C GLN A 418 -17.50 17.61 -21.42
N SER A 419 -16.17 17.45 -21.52
CA SER A 419 -15.51 16.86 -22.68
C SER A 419 -15.57 15.33 -22.73
N ALA A 420 -15.81 14.68 -21.58
CA ALA A 420 -15.77 13.23 -21.44
C ALA A 420 -17.09 12.59 -21.92
N GLN A 421 -17.22 12.35 -23.23
CA GLN A 421 -18.41 11.81 -23.90
C GLN A 421 -18.86 10.37 -23.50
N LYS A 422 -18.34 9.80 -22.40
CA LYS A 422 -18.71 8.49 -21.76
C LYS A 422 -17.65 7.99 -20.77
N GLU A 423 -16.46 8.59 -20.76
CA GLU A 423 -15.42 8.25 -19.77
C GLU A 423 -15.74 8.92 -18.44
N THR A 424 -15.65 8.19 -17.32
CA THR A 424 -15.82 8.80 -16.00
C THR A 424 -14.68 9.80 -15.79
N PRO A 425 -14.97 11.10 -15.55
CA PRO A 425 -13.92 12.09 -15.36
C PRO A 425 -13.03 11.69 -14.18
N SER A 426 -11.72 11.92 -14.31
CA SER A 426 -10.78 11.73 -13.21
C SER A 426 -11.26 12.55 -12.01
N ARG A 427 -11.31 11.91 -10.83
CA ARG A 427 -11.92 12.52 -9.64
C ARG A 427 -11.27 13.86 -9.32
N LYS A 428 -12.08 14.78 -8.79
CA LYS A 428 -11.68 16.13 -8.37
C LYS A 428 -10.38 16.17 -7.55
N ALA A 429 -10.21 15.25 -6.59
CA ALA A 429 -8.98 15.16 -5.79
C ALA A 429 -7.71 14.85 -6.63
N LYS A 430 -7.84 14.05 -7.71
CA LYS A 430 -6.72 13.74 -8.61
C LYS A 430 -6.30 14.97 -9.42
N ILE A 431 -7.27 15.73 -9.93
CA ILE A 431 -6.99 16.98 -10.68
C ILE A 431 -6.29 18.01 -9.78
N ARG A 432 -6.71 18.13 -8.52
CA ARG A 432 -6.02 18.98 -7.53
C ARG A 432 -4.56 18.57 -7.34
N ILE A 433 -4.26 17.26 -7.34
CA ILE A 433 -2.87 16.77 -7.29
C ILE A 433 -2.11 17.18 -8.56
N TRP A 434 -2.68 17.02 -9.75
CA TRP A 434 -2.03 17.38 -11.01
C TRP A 434 -1.66 18.86 -11.07
N VAL A 435 -2.62 19.75 -10.78
CA VAL A 435 -2.41 21.20 -10.78
C VAL A 435 -1.36 21.60 -9.73
N ARG A 436 -1.38 20.98 -8.55
CA ARG A 436 -0.40 21.27 -7.49
C ARG A 436 1.01 20.86 -7.86
N GLU A 437 1.19 19.66 -8.44
CA GLU A 437 2.49 19.19 -8.89
C GLU A 437 3.01 20.02 -10.07
N ALA A 438 2.12 20.45 -10.98
CA ALA A 438 2.47 21.41 -12.03
C ALA A 438 2.96 22.75 -11.45
N LYS A 439 2.22 23.33 -10.48
CA LYS A 439 2.65 24.55 -9.77
C LYS A 439 4.00 24.40 -9.09
N LYS A 440 4.26 23.24 -8.48
CA LYS A 440 5.53 22.92 -7.82
C LYS A 440 6.69 22.82 -8.81
N GLN A 441 6.45 22.24 -9.99
CA GLN A 441 7.47 22.13 -11.03
C GLN A 441 7.82 23.50 -11.62
N VAL A 442 6.82 24.34 -11.95
CA VAL A 442 7.06 25.70 -12.44
C VAL A 442 7.88 26.53 -11.45
N ARG A 443 7.59 26.41 -10.14
CA ARG A 443 8.36 27.10 -9.07
C ARG A 443 9.80 26.60 -8.89
N ARG A 444 10.17 25.45 -9.45
CA ARG A 444 11.55 24.93 -9.42
C ARG A 444 12.35 25.36 -10.65
N GLU A 445 11.66 25.64 -11.74
CA GLU A 445 12.25 26.00 -13.04
C GLU A 445 12.41 27.53 -13.20
N GLY A 446 11.58 28.32 -12.51
CA GLY A 446 11.73 29.78 -12.37
C GLY A 446 12.44 30.17 -11.08
#